data_AF-A0A142XKU7-F1
#
_entry.id   AF-A0A142XKU7-F1
#
_cell.length_a   1.000
_cell.length_b   1.000
_cell.length_c   1.000
_cell.angle_alpha   90.00
_cell.angle_beta   90.00
_cell.angle_gamma   90.00
#
_symmetry.space_group_name_H-M   'P 1'
#
loop_
_entity.id
_entity.type
_entity.pdbx_description
1 polymer ?
#
loop_
_entity_poly.entity_id
_entity_poly.type
_entity_poly.pdbx_seq_one_letter_code
_entity_poly.pdbx_strand_id
1 'polypeptide(L)'
;MSEEKRIPVFERRAASGAVRERVSGVNGTPQAGDRTGPTVTWNLRAAPLAGLRPRPGDRYRDAAGVSWAITKVEALADGAYPCACSREV
;
A
#
# COMPACT_ATOMS: atom_id res chain seq x y z
N MET A 1 20.08 2.21 -3.14
CA MET A 1 19.17 3.29 -2.73
C MET A 1 17.73 2.83 -2.97
N SER A 2 16.89 2.83 -1.94
CA SER A 2 15.46 2.49 -2.08
C SER A 2 14.72 3.75 -2.53
N GLU A 3 14.19 3.74 -3.76
CA GLU A 3 13.42 4.86 -4.31
C GLU A 3 12.02 4.86 -3.69
N GLU A 4 11.67 5.92 -2.97
CA GLU A 4 10.32 6.12 -2.44
C GLU A 4 9.37 6.34 -3.62
N LYS A 5 8.44 5.41 -3.82
CA LYS A 5 7.47 5.47 -4.91
C LYS A 5 6.17 6.09 -4.41
N ARG A 6 5.65 7.04 -5.17
CA ARG A 6 4.33 7.61 -4.91
C ARG A 6 3.27 6.58 -5.32
N ILE A 7 2.43 6.19 -4.38
CA ILE A 7 1.20 5.45 -4.58
C ILE A 7 0.11 6.49 -4.86
N PRO A 8 -0.28 6.70 -6.13
CA PRO A 8 -1.24 7.73 -6.50
C PRO A 8 -2.57 7.60 -5.77
N VAL A 9 -3.02 6.38 -5.46
CA VAL A 9 -4.30 6.15 -4.79
C VAL A 9 -4.21 4.97 -3.84
N PHE A 10 -4.51 5.20 -2.55
CA PHE A 10 -4.84 4.20 -1.54
C PHE A 10 -6.36 4.13 -1.39
N GLU A 11 -6.92 2.93 -1.46
CA GLU A 11 -8.36 2.67 -1.34
C GLU A 11 -8.63 1.63 -0.26
N ARG A 12 -9.42 2.04 0.73
CA ARG A 12 -9.94 1.12 1.74
C ARG A 12 -11.37 0.76 1.42
N ARG A 13 -11.62 -0.52 1.14
CA ARG A 13 -12.98 -1.06 0.97
C ARG A 13 -13.54 -1.51 2.30
N ALA A 14 -14.78 -1.12 2.59
CA ALA A 14 -15.55 -1.77 3.62
C ALA A 14 -15.83 -3.22 3.22
N ALA A 15 -16.08 -4.09 4.20
CA ALA A 15 -16.50 -5.48 3.98
C ALA A 15 -17.71 -5.59 3.03
N SER A 16 -18.53 -4.55 2.90
CA SER A 16 -19.68 -4.46 1.99
C SER A 16 -19.33 -4.05 0.54
N GLY A 17 -18.05 -4.00 0.15
CA GLY A 17 -17.61 -3.68 -1.20
C GLY A 17 -17.57 -2.18 -1.55
N ALA A 18 -18.14 -1.31 -0.71
CA ALA A 18 -18.07 0.14 -0.85
C ALA A 18 -16.68 0.66 -0.45
N VAL A 19 -16.03 1.45 -1.31
CA VAL A 19 -14.82 2.19 -0.95
C VAL A 19 -15.23 3.22 0.09
N ARG A 20 -14.75 3.07 1.33
CA ARG A 20 -15.08 4.03 2.40
C ARG A 20 -14.16 5.23 2.36
N GLU A 21 -12.91 5.05 1.94
CA GLU A 21 -11.91 6.11 1.96
C GLU A 21 -10.92 5.93 0.80
N ARG A 22 -10.67 7.04 0.09
CA ARG A 22 -9.67 7.15 -0.96
C ARG A 22 -8.68 8.24 -0.55
N VAL A 23 -7.43 7.87 -0.35
CA VAL A 23 -6.35 8.81 -0.02
C VAL A 23 -5.37 8.85 -1.19
N SER A 24 -5.23 10.03 -1.80
CA SER A 24 -4.33 10.23 -2.93
C SER A 24 -2.94 10.67 -2.48
N GLY A 25 -1.92 10.25 -3.22
CA GLY A 25 -0.54 10.69 -2.98
C GLY A 25 0.11 10.11 -1.73
N VAL A 26 -0.26 8.88 -1.36
CA VAL A 26 0.46 8.12 -0.34
C VAL A 26 1.85 7.80 -0.88
N ASN A 27 2.87 7.86 -0.03
CA ASN A 27 4.21 7.40 -0.41
C ASN A 27 4.46 6.03 0.20
N GLY A 28 5.08 5.16 -0.59
CA GLY A 28 5.57 3.90 -0.09
C GLY A 28 6.84 3.47 -0.81
N THR A 29 7.67 2.73 -0.09
CA THR A 29 8.92 2.23 -0.66
C THR A 29 8.82 0.72 -0.77
N PRO A 30 8.95 0.13 -1.98
CA PRO A 30 9.05 -1.31 -2.11
C PRO A 30 10.37 -1.77 -1.47
N GLN A 31 10.34 -2.88 -0.77
CA GLN A 31 11.54 -3.48 -0.22
C GLN A 31 12.49 -3.89 -1.36
N ALA A 32 13.80 -3.78 -1.12
CA ALA A 32 14.81 -4.15 -2.11
C ALA A 32 14.68 -5.65 -2.45
N GLY A 33 14.58 -5.98 -3.74
CA GLY A 33 14.41 -7.35 -4.24
C GLY A 33 13.01 -7.68 -4.76
N ASP A 34 11.98 -6.94 -4.35
CA ASP A 34 10.57 -7.30 -4.60
C ASP A 34 9.98 -6.73 -5.91
N ARG A 35 10.79 -6.14 -6.80
CA ARG A 35 10.31 -5.22 -7.85
C ARG A 35 9.67 -5.87 -9.09
N THR A 36 9.71 -7.19 -9.24
CA THR A 36 9.23 -7.87 -10.47
C THR A 36 8.32 -9.08 -10.22
N GLY A 37 8.08 -9.44 -8.96
CA GLY A 37 7.28 -10.60 -8.58
C GLY A 37 5.77 -10.32 -8.52
N PRO A 38 4.94 -11.37 -8.40
CA PRO A 38 3.50 -11.24 -8.12
C PRO A 38 3.23 -10.66 -6.73
N THR A 39 4.25 -10.56 -5.87
CA THR A 39 4.18 -10.04 -4.51
C THR A 39 5.25 -8.99 -4.26
N VAL A 40 4.94 -8.02 -3.41
CA VAL A 40 5.83 -6.93 -3.04
C VAL A 40 5.53 -6.46 -1.63
N THR A 41 6.57 -6.13 -0.87
CA THR A 41 6.43 -5.47 0.43
C THR A 41 6.56 -3.97 0.25
N TRP A 42 5.50 -3.22 0.57
CA TRP A 42 5.50 -1.76 0.57
C TRP A 42 5.53 -1.21 1.99
N ASN A 43 6.47 -0.31 2.25
CA ASN A 43 6.49 0.45 3.49
C ASN A 43 5.65 1.72 3.32
N LEU A 44 4.36 1.67 3.68
CA LEU A 44 3.44 2.78 3.54
C LEU A 44 3.64 3.81 4.66
N ARG A 45 4.00 5.05 4.33
CA ARG A 45 4.17 6.10 5.34
C ARG A 45 2.85 6.36 6.07
N ALA A 46 2.89 6.40 7.41
CA ALA A 46 1.70 6.63 8.23
C ALA A 46 1.20 8.08 8.18
N ALA A 47 2.11 9.05 8.04
CA ALA A 47 1.77 10.48 7.98
C ALA A 47 0.77 10.83 6.85
N PRO A 48 0.99 10.44 5.57
CA PRO A 48 0.05 10.74 4.49
C PRO A 48 -1.25 9.93 4.56
N LEU A 49 -1.34 8.90 5.40
CA LEU A 49 -2.56 8.12 5.57
C LEU A 49 -3.63 8.82 6.41
N ALA A 50 -3.44 10.07 6.87
CA ALA A 50 -4.45 10.84 7.62
C ALA A 50 -5.03 10.10 8.85
N GLY A 51 -4.19 9.35 9.56
CA GLY A 51 -4.62 8.54 10.72
C GLY A 51 -5.27 7.20 10.36
N LEU A 52 -5.35 6.86 9.07
CA LEU A 52 -5.81 5.56 8.62
C LEU A 52 -4.72 4.50 8.84
N ARG A 53 -5.16 3.33 9.30
CA ARG A 53 -4.32 2.13 9.39
C ARG A 53 -4.61 1.22 8.21
N PRO A 54 -3.59 0.80 7.44
CA PRO A 54 -3.75 -0.22 6.41
C PRO A 54 -4.24 -1.53 7.02
N ARG A 55 -4.98 -2.31 6.23
CA ARG A 55 -5.51 -3.61 6.62
C ARG A 55 -5.37 -4.60 5.46
N PRO A 56 -5.31 -5.91 5.75
CA PRO A 56 -5.50 -6.92 4.71
C PRO A 56 -6.81 -6.67 3.94
N GLY A 57 -6.74 -6.73 2.62
CA GLY A 57 -7.85 -6.42 1.70
C GLY A 57 -7.91 -4.96 1.23
N ASP A 58 -7.15 -4.05 1.85
CA ASP A 58 -6.97 -2.71 1.30
C ASP A 58 -6.25 -2.78 -0.04
N ARG A 59 -6.60 -1.88 -0.96
CA ARG A 59 -6.06 -1.85 -2.30
C ARG A 59 -5.32 -0.56 -2.54
N TYR A 60 -4.33 -0.62 -3.42
CA TYR A 60 -3.65 0.56 -3.88
C TYR A 60 -3.26 0.41 -5.34
N ARG A 61 -3.13 1.56 -5.99
CA ARG A 61 -2.64 1.66 -7.36
C ARG A 61 -1.30 2.33 -7.34
N ASP A 62 -0.29 1.72 -7.94
CA ASP A 62 1.02 2.35 -8.08
C ASP A 62 1.05 3.39 -9.21
N ALA A 63 2.15 4.14 -9.33
CA ALA A 63 2.31 5.17 -10.35
C ALA A 63 2.23 4.64 -11.80
N ALA A 64 2.43 3.34 -12.02
CA ALA A 64 2.29 2.70 -13.31
C ALA A 64 0.85 2.22 -13.59
N GLY A 65 -0.07 2.44 -12.64
CA GLY A 65 -1.46 2.03 -12.77
C GLY A 65 -1.72 0.57 -12.38
N VAL A 66 -0.73 -0.16 -11.87
CA VAL A 66 -0.91 -1.54 -11.41
C VAL A 66 -1.66 -1.53 -10.09
N SER A 67 -2.68 -2.39 -9.98
CA SER A 67 -3.46 -2.56 -8.76
C SER A 67 -2.84 -3.65 -7.90
N TRP A 68 -2.80 -3.41 -6.60
CA TRP A 68 -2.21 -4.28 -5.62
C TRP A 68 -3.14 -4.38 -4.42
N ALA A 69 -3.29 -5.59 -3.87
CA ALA A 69 -4.03 -5.84 -2.65
C ALA A 69 -3.06 -6.12 -1.51
N ILE A 70 -3.29 -5.51 -0.35
CA ILE A 70 -2.57 -5.80 0.88
C ILE A 70 -3.02 -7.18 1.39
N THR A 71 -2.08 -8.10 1.56
CA THR A 71 -2.35 -9.45 2.10
C THR A 71 -1.98 -9.54 3.57
N LYS A 72 -0.97 -8.78 4.01
CA LYS A 72 -0.54 -8.70 5.42
C LYS A 72 -0.04 -7.30 5.73
N VAL A 73 -0.33 -6.82 6.94
CA VAL A 73 0.21 -5.56 7.49
C VAL A 73 0.98 -5.90 8.76
N GLU A 74 2.21 -5.43 8.84
CA GLU A 74 3.04 -5.54 10.04
C GLU A 74 2.86 -4.33 10.96
N ALA A 75 3.40 -4.42 12.16
CA ALA A 75 3.35 -3.32 13.12
C ALA A 75 4.02 -2.06 12.56
N LEU A 76 3.49 -0.90 12.92
CA LEU A 76 4.07 0.40 12.58
C LEU A 76 5.51 0.46 13.11
N ALA A 77 6.46 0.62 12.21
CA ALA A 77 7.88 0.77 12.51
C ALA A 77 8.44 1.96 11.71
N ASP A 78 9.22 2.81 12.36
CA ASP A 78 9.89 3.96 11.71
C ASP A 78 8.93 4.88 10.91
N GLY A 79 7.69 5.03 11.40
CA GLY A 79 6.66 5.85 10.77
C GLY A 79 6.07 5.27 9.48
N ALA A 80 6.28 3.98 9.21
CA ALA A 80 5.70 3.27 8.07
C ALA A 80 5.07 1.93 8.47
N TYR A 81 4.03 1.52 7.74
CA TYR A 81 3.43 0.19 7.82
C TYR A 81 4.05 -0.71 6.76
N PRO A 82 4.83 -1.74 7.13
CA PRO A 82 5.26 -2.76 6.19
C PRO A 82 4.04 -3.58 5.76
N CYS A 83 3.72 -3.52 4.47
CA CYS A 83 2.54 -4.15 3.90
C CYS A 83 3.00 -5.17 2.85
N ALA A 84 2.82 -6.46 3.12
CA ALA A 84 2.95 -7.47 2.08
C ALA A 84 1.73 -7.40 1.18
N CYS A 85 1.97 -7.41 -0.12
CA CYS A 85 0.94 -7.17 -1.10
C CYS A 85 1.08 -8.07 -2.31
N SER A 86 -0.04 -8.39 -2.95
CA SER A 86 -0.08 -9.17 -4.18
C SER A 86 -0.65 -8.33 -5.32
N ARG A 87 -0.07 -8.48 -6.50
CA ARG A 87 -0.57 -7.86 -7.72
C ARG A 87 -1.96 -8.41 -8.03
N GLU A 88 -2.91 -7.51 -8.27
CA GLU A 88 -4.21 -7.89 -8.84
C GLU A 88 -4.04 -8.02 -10.37
N VAL A 89 -4.53 -9.13 -10.93
CA VAL A 89 -4.45 -9.47 -12.36
C VAL A 89 -5.75 -9.07 -13.05
#